data_AF-A0A3A8G251-F1
#
_entry.id   AF-A0A3A8G251-F1
#
_cell.length_a   1.000
_cell.length_b   1.000
_cell.length_c   1.000
_cell.angle_alpha   90.00
_cell.angle_beta   90.00
_cell.angle_gamma   90.00
#
_symmetry.space_group_name_H-M   'P 1'
#
loop_
_entity.id
_entity.type
_entity.pdbx_description
1 polymer ?
#
loop_
_entity_poly.entity_id
_entity_poly.type
_entity_poly.pdbx_seq_one_letter_code
_entity_poly.pdbx_strand_id
1 'polypeptide(L)'
;MAEELLVHAEGGAFIADTGYDAERIRVNAQKVGMKPVIHPHPSRKQPPPLDGTLYRLRYRVECFFHDLKRFRAAATRYDKTASSYLAVLHVASMLLWLR
;
A
#
# COMPACT_ATOMS: atom_id res chain seq x y z
N MET A 1 2.65 3.01 13.26
CA MET A 1 2.64 2.17 12.04
C MET A 1 2.15 2.90 10.80
N ALA A 2 0.85 2.93 10.43
CA ALA A 2 0.43 3.58 9.16
C ALA A 2 0.51 5.12 9.21
N GLU A 3 0.21 5.71 10.36
CA GLU A 3 0.24 7.16 10.56
C GLU A 3 1.66 7.74 10.52
N GLU A 4 2.63 7.00 11.05
CA GLU A 4 4.05 7.39 11.00
C GLU A 4 4.57 7.43 9.56
N LEU A 5 4.10 6.50 8.70
CA LEU A 5 4.51 6.46 7.31
C LEU A 5 3.87 7.57 6.47
N LEU A 6 2.66 8.00 6.82
CA LEU A 6 1.98 9.12 6.15
C LEU A 6 2.75 10.43 6.24
N VAL A 7 3.51 10.65 7.32
CA VAL A 7 4.34 11.87 7.51
C VAL A 7 5.43 11.99 6.44
N HIS A 8 5.88 10.87 5.89
CA HIS A 8 6.94 10.81 4.87
C HIS A 8 6.38 10.60 3.46
N ALA A 9 5.06 10.55 3.30
CA ALA A 9 4.43 10.28 2.02
C ALA A 9 4.22 11.57 1.23
N GLU A 10 4.62 11.55 -0.04
CA GLU A 10 4.40 12.64 -0.99
C GLU A 10 3.42 12.20 -2.07
N GLY A 11 2.51 13.09 -2.48
CA GLY A 11 1.57 12.82 -3.56
C GLY A 11 0.27 13.62 -3.45
N GLY A 12 -0.60 13.48 -4.46
CA GLY A 12 -1.92 14.13 -4.47
C GLY A 12 -3.06 13.26 -3.92
N ALA A 13 -2.86 11.95 -3.81
CA ALA A 13 -3.89 11.01 -3.37
C ALA A 13 -3.30 9.88 -2.53
N PHE A 14 -4.00 9.54 -1.44
CA PHE A 14 -3.69 8.42 -0.57
C PHE A 14 -4.66 7.26 -0.86
N ILE A 15 -4.17 6.23 -1.54
CA ILE A 15 -4.97 5.06 -1.92
C ILE A 15 -4.71 3.93 -0.92
N ALA A 16 -5.76 3.41 -0.28
CA ALA A 16 -5.62 2.34 0.71
C ALA A 16 -6.82 1.39 0.75
N ASP A 17 -6.61 0.22 1.35
CA ASP A 17 -7.64 -0.78 1.59
C ASP A 17 -8.67 -0.30 2.61
N THR A 18 -9.85 -0.91 2.57
CA THR A 18 -10.95 -0.69 3.52
C THR A 18 -10.53 -0.79 4.99
N GLY A 19 -9.54 -1.64 5.31
CA GLY A 19 -9.00 -1.75 6.68
C GLY A 19 -8.36 -0.46 7.21
N TYR A 20 -8.01 0.48 6.33
CA TYR A 20 -7.48 1.80 6.67
C TYR A 20 -8.55 2.90 6.67
N ASP A 21 -9.84 2.57 6.60
CA ASP A 21 -10.97 3.52 6.65
C ASP A 21 -11.23 4.13 8.05
N ALA A 22 -10.18 4.31 8.85
CA ALA A 22 -10.29 5.00 10.12
C ALA A 22 -10.26 6.52 9.89
N GLU A 23 -11.10 7.27 10.61
CA GLU A 23 -11.18 8.73 10.46
C GLU A 23 -9.83 9.40 10.75
N ARG A 24 -9.10 8.92 11.77
CA ARG A 24 -7.72 9.36 12.08
C ARG A 24 -6.77 9.27 10.87
N ILE A 25 -6.88 8.23 10.04
CA ILE A 25 -6.02 8.02 8.87
C ILE A 25 -6.41 9.00 7.76
N ARG A 26 -7.71 9.16 7.49
CA ARG A 26 -8.21 10.11 6.48
C ARG A 26 -7.81 11.54 6.81
N VAL A 27 -7.98 11.94 8.07
CA VAL A 27 -7.58 13.28 8.57
C VAL A 27 -6.06 13.48 8.44
N ASN A 28 -5.26 12.47 8.79
CA ASN A 28 -3.81 12.58 8.63
C ASN A 28 -3.38 12.67 7.17
N ALA A 29 -3.99 11.90 6.26
CA ALA A 29 -3.73 12.03 4.83
C ALA A 29 -4.06 13.44 4.31
N GLN A 30 -5.19 14.01 4.75
CA GLN A 30 -5.57 15.39 4.40
C GLN A 30 -4.60 16.44 4.96
N LYS A 31 -4.09 16.26 6.19
CA LYS A 31 -3.08 17.15 6.79
C LYS A 31 -1.78 17.19 5.98
N VAL A 32 -1.41 16.08 5.36
CA VAL A 32 -0.24 15.97 4.46
C VAL A 32 -0.58 16.45 3.04
N GLY A 33 -1.81 16.93 2.80
CA GLY A 33 -2.24 17.47 1.50
C GLY A 33 -2.72 16.42 0.50
N MET A 34 -2.90 15.17 0.92
CA MET A 34 -3.36 14.08 0.07
C MET A 34 -4.89 13.87 0.16
N LYS A 35 -5.54 13.61 -0.99
CA LYS A 35 -6.94 13.18 -1.03
C LYS A 35 -7.06 11.70 -0.61
N PRO A 36 -7.82 11.35 0.46
CA PRO A 36 -7.98 9.96 0.86
C PRO A 36 -8.94 9.20 -0.07
N VAL A 37 -8.38 8.29 -0.88
CA VAL A 37 -9.09 7.38 -1.80
C VAL A 37 -9.09 5.98 -1.19
N ILE A 38 -9.92 5.81 -0.16
CA ILE A 38 -10.06 4.56 0.59
C ILE A 38 -11.48 4.07 0.43
N HIS A 39 -11.66 2.80 0.07
CA HIS A 39 -12.98 2.21 0.03
C HIS A 39 -13.63 2.27 1.41
N PRO A 40 -14.88 2.76 1.54
CA PRO A 40 -15.52 2.90 2.84
C PRO A 40 -15.76 1.53 3.47
N HIS A 41 -15.62 1.46 4.79
CA HIS A 41 -15.96 0.27 5.54
C HIS A 41 -17.48 0.05 5.51
N PRO A 42 -17.98 -1.19 5.35
CA PRO A 42 -19.42 -1.46 5.24
C PRO A 42 -20.26 -0.95 6.43
N SER A 43 -19.66 -0.84 7.61
CA SER A 43 -20.33 -0.33 8.82
C SER A 43 -20.35 1.21 8.94
N ARG A 44 -19.69 1.94 8.04
CA ARG A 44 -19.63 3.41 8.09
C ARG A 44 -21.01 3.98 7.71
N LYS A 45 -21.62 4.73 8.64
CA LYS A 45 -22.95 5.32 8.47
C LYS A 45 -23.04 6.33 7.32
N GLN A 46 -21.96 7.10 7.10
CA GLN A 46 -21.88 8.13 6.06
C GLN A 46 -20.60 7.91 5.24
N PRO A 47 -20.65 7.08 4.19
CA PRO A 47 -19.49 6.78 3.36
C PRO A 47 -19.13 7.99 2.49
N PRO A 48 -17.85 8.45 2.47
CA PRO A 48 -17.42 9.48 1.54
C PRO A 48 -17.44 8.96 0.09
N PRO A 49 -17.58 9.84 -0.91
CA PRO A 49 -17.52 9.45 -2.31
C PRO A 49 -16.16 8.86 -2.66
N LEU A 50 -16.17 7.72 -3.37
CA LEU A 50 -14.97 7.03 -3.81
C LEU A 50 -14.66 7.37 -5.27
N ASP A 51 -13.44 7.82 -5.53
CA ASP A 51 -12.93 7.95 -6.90
C ASP A 51 -12.54 6.57 -7.43
N GLY A 52 -13.44 5.93 -8.18
CA GLY A 52 -13.24 4.58 -8.70
C GLY A 52 -12.10 4.45 -9.73
N THR A 53 -11.70 5.55 -10.38
CA THR A 53 -10.58 5.53 -11.33
C THR A 53 -9.26 5.54 -10.59
N LEU A 54 -9.12 6.40 -9.57
CA LEU A 54 -7.94 6.38 -8.71
C LEU A 54 -7.87 5.08 -7.88
N TYR A 55 -8.98 4.62 -7.32
CA TYR A 55 -9.00 3.40 -6.51
C TYR A 55 -8.55 2.15 -7.29
N ARG A 56 -8.83 2.09 -8.61
CA ARG A 56 -8.37 1.00 -9.49
C ARG A 56 -6.85 0.89 -9.59
N LEU A 57 -6.09 1.97 -9.35
CA LEU A 57 -4.62 1.93 -9.40
C LEU A 57 -4.02 0.99 -8.35
N ARG A 58 -4.74 0.76 -7.23
CA ARG A 58 -4.35 -0.19 -6.18
C ARG A 58 -4.09 -1.60 -6.72
N TYR A 59 -4.82 -2.00 -7.76
CA TYR A 59 -4.65 -3.30 -8.41
C TYR A 59 -3.22 -3.54 -8.91
N ARG A 60 -2.51 -2.50 -9.38
CA ARG A 60 -1.12 -2.63 -9.82
C ARG A 60 -0.19 -3.03 -8.68
N VAL A 61 -0.43 -2.48 -7.49
CA VAL A 61 0.32 -2.82 -6.27
C VAL A 61 0.01 -4.26 -5.85
N GLU A 62 -1.25 -4.68 -5.91
CA GLU A 62 -1.65 -6.07 -5.63
C GLU A 62 -0.99 -7.07 -6.59
N CYS A 63 -1.01 -6.78 -7.90
CA CYS A 63 -0.33 -7.59 -8.92
C CYS A 63 1.17 -7.69 -8.64
N PHE A 64 1.82 -6.56 -8.34
CA PHE A 64 3.24 -6.56 -7.99
C PHE A 64 3.54 -7.48 -6.81
N PHE A 65 2.78 -7.40 -5.71
CA PHE A 65 2.99 -8.28 -4.56
C PHE A 65 2.61 -9.74 -4.83
N HIS A 66 1.62 -9.98 -5.69
CA HIS A 66 1.29 -11.33 -6.15
C HIS A 66 2.49 -11.95 -6.89
N ASP A 67 3.11 -11.22 -7.81
CA ASP A 67 4.27 -11.69 -8.56
C ASP A 67 5.53 -11.76 -7.70
N LEU A 68 5.72 -10.82 -6.77
CA LEU A 68 6.82 -10.85 -5.81
C LEU A 68 6.76 -12.11 -4.94
N LYS A 69 5.55 -12.54 -4.55
CA LYS A 69 5.36 -13.77 -3.77
C LYS A 69 5.60 -15.06 -4.58
N ARG A 70 5.72 -15.00 -5.91
CA ARG A 70 6.16 -16.16 -6.72
C ARG A 70 7.62 -16.52 -6.43
N PHE A 71 8.43 -15.56 -5.99
CA PHE A 71 9.77 -15.82 -5.51
C PHE A 71 9.69 -16.43 -4.11
N ARG A 72 9.88 -17.75 -4.01
CA ARG A 72 9.76 -18.51 -2.75
C ARG A 72 10.56 -17.87 -1.60
N ALA A 73 11.79 -17.42 -1.87
CA ALA A 73 12.65 -16.77 -0.87
C ALA A 73 12.01 -15.49 -0.30
N ALA A 74 11.40 -14.66 -1.15
CA ALA A 74 10.69 -13.44 -0.72
C ALA A 74 9.42 -13.76 0.08
N ALA A 75 8.67 -14.79 -0.32
CA ALA A 75 7.41 -15.17 0.31
C ALA A 75 7.58 -15.81 1.69
N THR A 76 8.55 -16.71 1.86
CA THR A 76 8.73 -17.46 3.11
C THR A 76 9.65 -16.79 4.11
N ARG A 77 10.43 -15.78 3.69
CA ARG A 77 11.39 -15.04 4.54
C ARG A 77 12.33 -16.01 5.29
N TYR A 78 12.98 -16.92 4.57
CA TYR A 78 13.93 -17.85 5.18
C TYR A 78 15.27 -17.20 5.59
N ASP A 79 15.52 -15.97 5.14
CA ASP A 79 16.70 -15.20 5.50
C ASP A 79 16.78 -14.92 7.00
N LYS A 80 17.94 -15.24 7.60
CA LYS A 80 18.18 -15.06 9.05
C LYS A 80 18.30 -13.58 9.45
N THR A 81 18.74 -12.71 8.55
CA THR A 81 18.98 -11.29 8.83
C THR A 81 18.04 -10.40 8.02
N ALA A 82 17.66 -9.25 8.58
CA ALA A 82 16.85 -8.26 7.88
C ALA A 82 17.53 -7.77 6.59
N SER A 83 18.86 -7.60 6.62
CA SER A 83 19.65 -7.18 5.46
C SER A 83 19.63 -8.21 4.32
N SER A 84 19.75 -9.50 4.64
CA SER A 84 19.66 -10.57 3.62
C SER A 84 18.28 -10.63 3.00
N TYR A 85 17.23 -10.55 3.82
CA TYR A 85 15.86 -10.51 3.33
C TYR A 85 15.62 -9.29 2.42
N LEU A 86 16.10 -8.11 2.82
CA LEU A 86 15.98 -6.89 2.03
C LEU A 86 16.71 -7.02 0.67
N ALA A 87 17.89 -7.66 0.64
CA ALA A 87 18.60 -7.93 -0.60
C ALA A 87 17.79 -8.85 -1.53
N VAL A 88 17.16 -9.90 -1.00
CA VAL A 88 16.26 -10.78 -1.76
C VAL A 88 15.08 -9.99 -2.35
N LEU A 89 14.46 -9.10 -1.57
CA LEU A 89 13.37 -8.25 -2.04
C LEU A 89 13.83 -7.30 -3.16
N HIS A 90 15.01 -6.69 -3.05
CA HIS A 90 15.55 -5.84 -4.11
C HIS A 90 15.80 -6.61 -5.40
N VAL A 91 16.48 -7.76 -5.33
CA VAL A 91 16.76 -8.59 -6.51
C VAL A 91 15.46 -9.06 -7.16
N ALA A 92 14.49 -9.55 -6.38
CA ALA A 92 13.19 -9.99 -6.91
C ALA A 92 12.42 -8.83 -7.57
N SER A 93 12.43 -7.65 -6.96
CA SER A 93 11.78 -6.44 -7.52
C SER A 93 12.46 -5.98 -8.82
N MET A 94 13.80 -6.01 -8.89
CA MET A 94 14.55 -5.70 -10.11
C MET A 94 14.22 -6.67 -11.25
N LEU A 95 14.12 -7.98 -10.95
CA LEU A 95 13.73 -8.99 -11.94
C LEU A 95 12.28 -8.84 -12.41
N LEU A 96 11.37 -8.35 -11.56
CA LEU A 96 10.00 -8.02 -11.97
C LEU A 96 9.96 -6.76 -12.84
N TRP A 97 10.82 -5.78 -12.57
CA TRP A 97 10.91 -4.55 -13.37
C TRP A 97 11.47 -4.76 -14.77
N LEU A 98 12.41 -5.70 -14.92
CA LEU A 98 13.06 -6.00 -16.20
C LEU A 98 12.23 -6.92 -17.12
N ARG A 99 11.11 -7.44 -16.64
CA ARG A 99 10.18 -8.25 -17.41
C ARG A 99 9.23 -7.38 -18.24
#